data_AF-A0A5B0CZ85-F1
#
_entry.id   AF-A0A5B0CZ85-F1
#
_cell.length_a   1.000
_cell.length_b   1.000
_cell.length_c   1.000
_cell.angle_alpha   90.00
_cell.angle_beta   90.00
_cell.angle_gamma   90.00
#
_symmetry.space_group_name_H-M   'P 1'
#
loop_
_entity.id
_entity.type
_entity.pdbx_description
1 polymer ?
#
loop_
_entity_poly.entity_id
_entity_poly.type
_entity_poly.pdbx_seq_one_letter_code
_entity_poly.pdbx_strand_id
1 'polypeptide(L)'
;MRPAAAVVEVSSPGWAFWRAVLDTCIGLIVGTLYAFVGIVVIGIVGEEALSSLYWQIDLDPLFRASMGVFLLVAAVLAIVVPFVIVIERFAALRAVEAAARRHPDAVPQRSLRLELRDAPAGLLRSTGTALFWSFVGIGGLCALAVLFAEDLREDAVMWVVLLVFVVLASGAAAVRRLGRRWVERDAARIGEQRGRWKRLVPAAVAADADRRDAAMRAVVPGWLSAPSARALARVANVLLTATLISLAAFMLSVFMRQQCRTCDPVYWDEPIENGIDVLSLASGAAIAVCAALGILAWAGGVVLQFARERALTRWVSDGAPRRVDVSLVEPLLSGARAMVRLQRGLSAVGAAGLMVGTGAIWAEWEGMDARAVLLVSTALIVLAPVIGDADARRGRRERQLARDALFPGDVGPLGDETPAVARERRLRRERRLRRERRERR
;
A
#
# COMPACT_ATOMS: atom_id res chain seq x y z
N MET A 1 27.84 -12.11 -32.48
CA MET A 1 26.46 -12.54 -32.14
C MET A 1 25.69 -11.33 -31.62
N ARG A 2 24.51 -11.01 -32.17
CA ARG A 2 23.66 -9.95 -31.58
C ARG A 2 23.19 -10.42 -30.20
N PRO A 3 23.24 -9.57 -29.16
CA PRO A 3 22.70 -9.94 -27.85
C PRO A 3 21.21 -10.27 -28.00
N ALA A 4 20.78 -11.42 -27.50
CA ALA A 4 19.37 -11.79 -27.48
C ALA A 4 18.59 -10.82 -26.59
N ALA A 5 17.33 -10.56 -26.93
CA ALA A 5 16.45 -9.77 -26.07
C ALA A 5 16.39 -10.39 -24.67
N ALA A 6 16.46 -9.56 -23.65
CA ALA A 6 16.52 -10.02 -22.25
C ALA A 6 15.67 -9.14 -21.34
N VAL A 7 15.07 -9.74 -20.33
CA VAL A 7 14.34 -9.01 -19.28
C VAL A 7 15.35 -8.46 -18.28
N VAL A 8 15.35 -7.15 -18.07
CA VAL A 8 16.30 -6.44 -17.21
C VAL A 8 15.56 -5.67 -16.13
N GLU A 9 16.08 -5.68 -14.90
CA GLU A 9 15.67 -4.79 -13.83
C GLU A 9 16.11 -3.35 -14.15
N VAL A 10 15.20 -2.60 -14.76
CA VAL A 10 15.36 -1.18 -14.99
C VAL A 10 15.28 -0.47 -13.65
N SER A 11 16.13 0.54 -13.43
CA SER A 11 16.00 1.49 -12.32
C SER A 11 16.78 2.77 -12.62
N SER A 12 16.45 3.85 -11.90
CA SER A 12 17.23 5.08 -11.86
C SER A 12 17.21 5.66 -10.44
N PRO A 13 18.22 6.45 -10.02
CA PRO A 13 18.22 7.07 -8.69
C PRO A 13 16.96 7.93 -8.44
N GLY A 14 16.54 8.71 -9.43
CA GLY A 14 15.34 9.55 -9.31
C GLY A 14 14.07 8.73 -9.14
N TRP A 15 13.91 7.62 -9.89
CA TRP A 15 12.74 6.76 -9.72
C TRP A 15 12.77 5.99 -8.39
N ALA A 16 13.95 5.50 -7.97
CA ALA A 16 14.12 4.83 -6.68
C ALA A 16 13.68 5.72 -5.51
N PHE A 17 14.13 6.98 -5.50
CA PHE A 17 13.74 7.96 -4.49
C PHE A 17 12.21 8.16 -4.45
N TRP A 18 11.58 8.48 -5.59
CA TRP A 18 10.14 8.71 -5.62
C TRP A 18 9.31 7.47 -5.31
N ARG A 19 9.83 6.28 -5.64
CA ARG A 19 9.22 5.03 -5.24
C ARG A 19 9.29 4.82 -3.73
N ALA A 20 10.42 5.12 -3.11
CA ALA A 20 10.55 5.11 -1.66
C ALA A 20 9.57 6.11 -1.03
N VAL A 21 9.48 7.35 -1.51
CA VAL A 21 8.49 8.32 -1.00
C VAL A 21 7.07 7.77 -1.13
N LEU A 22 6.71 7.16 -2.25
CA LEU A 22 5.39 6.54 -2.45
C LEU A 22 5.13 5.39 -1.46
N ASP A 23 6.11 4.51 -1.23
CA ASP A 23 5.98 3.42 -0.27
C ASP A 23 5.83 3.94 1.17
N THR A 24 6.49 5.04 1.52
CA THR A 24 6.27 5.76 2.79
C THR A 24 4.86 6.34 2.86
N CYS A 25 4.37 7.00 1.81
CA CYS A 25 2.99 7.50 1.74
C CYS A 25 1.95 6.38 1.94
N ILE A 26 2.15 5.20 1.35
CA ILE A 26 1.29 4.04 1.56
C ILE A 26 1.32 3.62 3.04
N GLY A 27 2.51 3.57 3.64
CA GLY A 27 2.65 3.27 5.07
C GLY A 27 1.95 4.30 5.96
N LEU A 28 2.05 5.59 5.64
CA LEU A 28 1.35 6.66 6.34
C LEU A 28 -0.17 6.48 6.25
N ILE A 29 -0.74 6.26 5.06
CA ILE A 29 -2.18 6.02 4.89
C ILE A 29 -2.65 4.85 5.76
N VAL A 30 -1.92 3.73 5.68
CA VAL A 30 -2.25 2.51 6.45
C VAL A 30 -2.16 2.79 7.95
N GLY A 31 -1.10 3.46 8.41
CA GLY A 31 -0.92 3.82 9.82
C GLY A 31 -2.00 4.78 10.33
N THR A 32 -2.33 5.81 9.57
CA THR A 32 -3.40 6.76 9.89
C THR A 32 -4.76 6.05 10.01
N LEU A 33 -5.06 5.11 9.10
CA LEU A 33 -6.28 4.31 9.18
C LEU A 33 -6.30 3.38 10.40
N TYR A 34 -5.19 2.68 10.69
CA TYR A 34 -5.10 1.83 11.87
C TYR A 34 -5.19 2.63 13.18
N ALA A 35 -4.56 3.80 13.23
CA ALA A 35 -4.64 4.69 14.38
C ALA A 35 -6.06 5.18 14.60
N PHE A 36 -6.77 5.58 13.54
CA PHE A 36 -8.18 5.94 13.62
C PHE A 36 -9.05 4.80 14.18
N VAL A 37 -8.94 3.60 13.61
CA VAL A 37 -9.68 2.43 14.12
C VAL A 37 -9.31 2.13 15.57
N GLY A 38 -8.02 2.22 15.92
CA GLY A 38 -7.55 2.04 17.29
C GLY A 38 -8.13 3.06 18.26
N ILE A 39 -8.13 4.34 17.90
CA ILE A 39 -8.73 5.42 18.72
C ILE A 39 -10.21 5.17 18.93
N VAL A 40 -10.96 4.82 17.88
CA VAL A 40 -12.41 4.55 17.97
C VAL A 40 -12.69 3.35 18.87
N VAL A 41 -11.96 2.25 18.67
CA VAL A 41 -12.14 1.02 19.47
C VAL A 41 -11.77 1.26 20.93
N ILE A 42 -10.62 1.89 21.20
CA ILE A 42 -10.18 2.17 22.58
C ILE A 42 -11.11 3.19 23.24
N GLY A 43 -11.58 4.20 22.51
CA GLY A 43 -12.52 5.19 23.03
C GLY A 43 -13.81 4.55 23.53
N ILE A 44 -14.48 3.78 22.66
CA ILE A 44 -15.77 3.15 22.99
C ILE A 44 -15.59 2.01 24.01
N VAL A 45 -14.62 1.10 23.81
CA VAL A 45 -14.42 0.01 24.78
C VAL A 45 -13.94 0.55 26.12
N GLY A 46 -13.13 1.61 26.11
CA GLY A 46 -12.66 2.28 27.31
C GLY A 46 -13.80 2.92 28.09
N GLU A 47 -14.66 3.68 27.41
CA GLU A 47 -15.83 4.31 28.01
C GLU A 47 -16.79 3.28 28.62
N GLU A 48 -17.02 2.17 27.93
CA GLU A 48 -18.07 1.19 28.29
C GLU A 48 -17.57 0.12 29.27
N ALA A 49 -16.46 -0.53 28.96
CA ALA A 49 -15.98 -1.68 29.73
C ALA A 49 -14.96 -1.33 30.81
N LEU A 50 -14.30 -0.17 30.68
CA LEU A 50 -13.24 0.28 31.58
C LEU A 50 -13.50 1.70 32.08
N SER A 51 -14.77 2.07 32.25
CA SER A 51 -15.21 3.44 32.58
C SER A 51 -14.40 4.05 33.73
N SER A 52 -14.14 3.29 34.79
CA SER A 52 -13.34 3.75 35.93
C SER A 52 -11.90 4.12 35.55
N LEU A 53 -11.24 3.33 34.70
CA LEU A 53 -9.90 3.61 34.20
C LEU A 53 -9.91 4.75 33.17
N TYR A 54 -10.93 4.80 32.33
CA TYR A 54 -11.12 5.83 31.30
C TYR A 54 -11.22 7.23 31.92
N TRP A 55 -12.03 7.37 32.98
CA TRP A 55 -12.18 8.62 33.72
C TRP A 55 -10.96 8.96 34.59
N GLN A 56 -10.24 7.95 35.10
CA GLN A 56 -9.00 8.19 35.87
C GLN A 56 -7.86 8.73 35.00
N ILE A 57 -7.77 8.29 33.75
CA ILE A 57 -6.69 8.65 32.81
C ILE A 57 -7.08 9.85 31.93
N ASP A 58 -8.34 10.27 31.96
CA ASP A 58 -8.90 11.38 31.17
C ASP A 58 -8.60 11.24 29.66
N LEU A 59 -9.06 10.13 29.07
CA LEU A 59 -8.79 9.78 27.67
C LEU A 59 -9.68 10.52 26.65
N ASP A 60 -10.82 11.08 27.08
CA ASP A 60 -11.79 11.74 26.19
C ASP A 60 -11.19 12.95 25.45
N PRO A 61 -10.50 13.91 26.13
CA PRO A 61 -9.84 15.02 25.45
C PRO A 61 -8.81 14.54 24.41
N LEU A 62 -8.02 13.52 24.76
CA LEU A 62 -7.00 12.94 23.88
C LEU A 62 -7.63 12.37 22.60
N PHE A 63 -8.70 11.57 22.72
CA PHE A 63 -9.33 10.96 21.55
C PHE A 63 -10.04 11.97 20.67
N ARG A 64 -10.74 12.95 21.25
CA ARG A 64 -11.39 14.03 20.49
C ARG A 64 -10.36 14.86 19.72
N ALA A 65 -9.27 15.26 20.36
CA ALA A 65 -8.19 15.99 19.70
C ALA A 65 -7.53 15.15 18.60
N SER A 66 -7.28 13.86 18.85
CA SER A 66 -6.68 12.94 17.88
C SER A 66 -7.55 12.73 16.64
N MET A 67 -8.89 12.82 16.77
CA MET A 67 -9.81 12.80 15.62
C MET A 67 -9.65 14.05 14.74
N GLY A 68 -9.44 15.22 15.34
CA GLY A 68 -9.10 16.44 14.60
C GLY A 68 -7.78 16.28 13.82
N VAL A 69 -6.76 15.70 14.46
CA VAL A 69 -5.47 15.40 13.82
C VAL A 69 -5.63 14.39 12.68
N PHE A 70 -6.43 13.34 12.86
CA PHE A 70 -6.74 12.37 11.81
C PHE A 70 -7.26 13.06 10.54
N LEU A 71 -8.25 13.93 10.68
CA LEU A 71 -8.84 14.65 9.54
C LEU A 71 -7.80 15.51 8.82
N LEU A 72 -6.95 16.21 9.58
CA LEU A 72 -5.86 17.01 9.01
C LEU A 72 -4.86 16.14 8.24
N VAL A 73 -4.38 15.05 8.84
CA VAL A 73 -3.42 14.12 8.22
C VAL A 73 -4.03 13.46 6.98
N ALA A 74 -5.29 13.02 7.07
CA ALA A 74 -6.01 12.43 5.94
C ALA A 74 -6.17 13.42 4.78
N ALA A 75 -6.49 14.68 5.07
CA ALA A 75 -6.58 15.73 4.05
C ALA A 75 -5.23 15.97 3.37
N VAL A 76 -4.14 16.05 4.14
CA VAL A 76 -2.78 16.20 3.60
C VAL A 76 -2.41 15.00 2.73
N LEU A 77 -2.65 13.77 3.18
CA LEU A 77 -2.37 12.55 2.41
C LEU A 77 -3.21 12.47 1.13
N ALA A 78 -4.49 12.82 1.18
CA ALA A 78 -5.38 12.83 0.03
C ALA A 78 -4.90 13.78 -1.09
N ILE A 79 -4.20 14.86 -0.72
CA ILE A 79 -3.59 15.80 -1.66
C ILE A 79 -2.22 15.28 -2.11
N VAL A 80 -1.32 14.97 -1.17
CA VAL A 80 0.09 14.67 -1.45
C VAL A 80 0.28 13.36 -2.20
N VAL A 81 -0.40 12.28 -1.79
CA VAL A 81 -0.17 10.93 -2.34
C VAL A 81 -0.42 10.88 -3.85
N PRO A 82 -1.52 11.42 -4.40
CA PRO A 82 -1.70 11.46 -5.84
C PRO A 82 -0.59 12.18 -6.61
N PHE A 83 -0.05 13.29 -6.09
CA PHE A 83 1.08 13.98 -6.73
C PHE A 83 2.35 13.12 -6.70
N VAL A 84 2.65 12.48 -5.56
CA VAL A 84 3.77 11.55 -5.43
C VAL A 84 3.65 10.40 -6.44
N ILE A 85 2.45 9.82 -6.59
CA ILE A 85 2.18 8.78 -7.60
C ILE A 85 2.49 9.31 -9.00
N VAL A 86 2.00 10.49 -9.37
CA VAL A 86 2.25 11.06 -10.70
C VAL A 86 3.75 11.27 -10.94
N ILE A 87 4.46 11.86 -9.98
CA ILE A 87 5.90 12.12 -10.11
C ILE A 87 6.68 10.80 -10.21
N GLU A 88 6.34 9.80 -9.40
CA GLU A 88 6.91 8.46 -9.46
C GLU A 88 6.74 7.84 -10.84
N ARG A 89 5.54 7.95 -11.44
CA ARG A 89 5.23 7.41 -12.77
C ARG A 89 6.00 8.12 -13.88
N PHE A 90 6.20 9.43 -13.76
CA PHE A 90 7.06 10.18 -14.68
C PHE A 90 8.53 9.77 -14.55
N ALA A 91 9.02 9.60 -13.33
CA ALA A 91 10.38 9.13 -13.08
C ALA A 91 10.60 7.70 -13.61
N ALA A 92 9.60 6.83 -13.44
CA ALA A 92 9.57 5.47 -14.00
C ALA A 92 9.67 5.48 -15.52
N LEU A 93 8.84 6.29 -16.21
CA LEU A 93 8.88 6.42 -17.66
C LEU A 93 10.26 6.91 -18.14
N ARG A 94 10.81 7.94 -17.51
CA ARG A 94 12.16 8.45 -17.85
C ARG A 94 13.24 7.40 -17.64
N ALA A 95 13.13 6.59 -16.58
CA ALA A 95 14.07 5.49 -16.33
C ALA A 95 14.00 4.43 -17.43
N VAL A 96 12.80 4.07 -17.88
CA VAL A 96 12.61 3.13 -18.99
C VAL A 96 13.14 3.70 -20.30
N GLU A 97 12.86 4.96 -20.62
CA GLU A 97 13.39 5.61 -21.83
C GLU A 97 14.92 5.73 -21.82
N ALA A 98 15.52 5.98 -20.66
CA ALA A 98 16.97 6.01 -20.51
C ALA A 98 17.59 4.60 -20.68
N ALA A 99 16.98 3.58 -20.08
CA ALA A 99 17.41 2.20 -20.25
C ALA A 99 17.23 1.71 -21.70
N ALA A 100 16.12 2.10 -22.32
CA ALA A 100 15.80 1.82 -23.71
C ALA A 100 16.84 2.34 -24.69
N ARG A 101 17.37 3.54 -24.44
CA ARG A 101 18.43 4.16 -25.25
C ARG A 101 19.79 3.47 -25.08
N ARG A 102 20.11 3.01 -23.87
CA ARG A 102 21.38 2.33 -23.57
C ARG A 102 21.38 0.87 -24.04
N HIS A 103 20.24 0.19 -23.93
CA HIS A 103 20.06 -1.21 -24.29
C HIS A 103 18.76 -1.36 -25.10
N PRO A 104 18.83 -1.25 -26.44
CA PRO A 104 17.65 -1.32 -27.31
C PRO A 104 16.86 -2.63 -27.17
N ASP A 105 17.56 -3.74 -26.92
CA ASP A 105 16.98 -5.09 -26.81
C ASP A 105 16.54 -5.46 -25.39
N ALA A 106 16.74 -4.56 -24.41
CA ALA A 106 16.32 -4.80 -23.03
C ALA A 106 14.81 -4.55 -22.84
N VAL A 107 14.17 -5.48 -22.16
CA VAL A 107 12.75 -5.41 -21.79
C VAL A 107 12.65 -5.13 -20.29
N PRO A 108 11.94 -4.06 -19.87
CA PRO A 108 11.72 -3.81 -18.45
C PRO A 108 10.87 -4.92 -17.81
N GLN A 109 11.09 -5.12 -16.52
CA GLN A 109 10.35 -6.07 -15.70
C GLN A 109 8.82 -5.88 -15.80
N ARG A 110 8.05 -6.98 -15.70
CA ARG A 110 6.59 -6.99 -15.90
C ARG A 110 5.85 -5.98 -15.03
N SER A 111 6.22 -5.88 -13.75
CA SER A 111 5.61 -4.95 -12.80
C SER A 111 5.68 -3.51 -13.30
N LEU A 112 6.86 -3.07 -13.75
CA LEU A 112 7.06 -1.73 -14.30
C LEU A 112 6.25 -1.49 -15.59
N ARG A 113 6.12 -2.53 -16.44
CA ARG A 113 5.29 -2.44 -17.66
C ARG A 113 3.80 -2.35 -17.36
N LEU A 114 3.32 -3.04 -16.32
CA LEU A 114 1.93 -2.96 -15.86
C LEU A 114 1.64 -1.59 -15.22
N GLU A 115 2.58 -1.08 -14.44
CA GLU A 115 2.49 0.26 -13.85
C GLU A 115 2.48 1.38 -14.90
N LEU A 116 3.18 1.18 -16.02
CA LEU A 116 3.19 2.06 -17.20
C LEU A 116 2.18 1.63 -18.28
N ARG A 117 1.17 0.82 -17.90
CA ARG A 117 0.09 0.44 -18.82
C ARG A 117 -0.78 1.62 -19.21
N ASP A 118 -0.81 2.69 -18.43
CA ASP A 118 -1.51 3.94 -18.73
C ASP A 118 -0.52 5.11 -18.75
N ALA A 119 -0.90 6.20 -19.43
CA ALA A 119 -0.07 7.40 -19.44
C ALA A 119 0.00 8.00 -18.01
N PRO A 120 1.19 8.37 -17.49
CA PRO A 120 1.33 9.00 -16.16
C PRO A 120 0.41 10.21 -15.98
N ALA A 121 0.29 11.05 -17.01
CA ALA A 121 -0.60 12.21 -17.01
C ALA A 121 -2.10 11.86 -16.91
N GLY A 122 -2.48 10.62 -17.24
CA GLY A 122 -3.85 10.12 -17.07
C GLY A 122 -4.27 10.12 -15.61
N LEU A 123 -3.34 9.81 -14.70
CA LEU A 123 -3.55 9.87 -13.25
C LEU A 123 -3.70 11.31 -12.78
N LEU A 124 -2.89 12.24 -13.30
CA LEU A 124 -3.03 13.67 -12.99
C LEU A 124 -4.42 14.19 -13.39
N ARG A 125 -4.94 13.74 -14.53
CA ARG A 125 -6.29 14.08 -15.00
C ARG A 125 -7.37 13.49 -14.10
N SER A 126 -7.30 12.20 -13.74
CA SER A 126 -8.31 11.56 -12.90
C SER A 126 -8.30 12.14 -11.49
N THR A 127 -7.12 12.32 -10.88
CA THR A 127 -6.95 12.97 -9.58
C THR A 127 -7.49 14.40 -9.60
N GLY A 128 -7.07 15.23 -10.56
CA GLY A 128 -7.56 16.60 -10.67
C GLY A 128 -9.08 16.68 -10.85
N THR A 129 -9.66 15.70 -11.54
CA THR A 129 -11.12 15.59 -11.71
C THR A 129 -11.81 15.21 -10.40
N ALA A 130 -11.29 14.21 -9.68
CA ALA A 130 -11.82 13.80 -8.38
C ALA A 130 -11.74 14.94 -7.36
N LEU A 131 -10.55 15.54 -7.18
CA LEU A 131 -10.34 16.67 -6.26
C LEU A 131 -11.24 17.85 -6.61
N PHE A 132 -11.38 18.19 -7.89
CA PHE A 132 -12.25 19.27 -8.32
C PHE A 132 -13.70 19.03 -7.89
N TRP A 133 -14.25 17.85 -8.17
CA TRP A 133 -15.63 17.55 -7.80
C TRP A 133 -15.82 17.39 -6.29
N SER A 134 -14.82 16.90 -5.56
CA SER A 134 -14.86 16.88 -4.09
C SER A 134 -14.90 18.28 -3.50
N PHE A 135 -14.01 19.19 -3.94
CA PHE A 135 -13.98 20.56 -3.42
C PHE A 135 -15.20 21.37 -3.83
N VAL A 136 -15.68 21.21 -5.06
CA VAL A 136 -16.91 21.87 -5.53
C VAL A 136 -18.13 21.32 -4.80
N GLY A 137 -18.21 20.00 -4.58
CA GLY A 137 -19.31 19.38 -3.85
C GLY A 137 -19.37 19.81 -2.39
N ILE A 138 -18.25 19.67 -1.66
CA ILE A 138 -18.18 20.06 -0.24
C ILE A 138 -18.31 21.58 -0.10
N GLY A 139 -17.59 22.37 -0.92
CA GLY A 139 -17.70 23.83 -0.90
C GLY A 139 -19.09 24.32 -1.26
N GLY A 140 -19.80 23.64 -2.18
CA GLY A 140 -21.19 23.93 -2.51
C GLY A 140 -22.14 23.66 -1.35
N LEU A 141 -21.96 22.55 -0.62
CA LEU A 141 -22.71 22.26 0.61
C LEU A 141 -22.43 23.30 1.70
N CYS A 142 -21.17 23.67 1.91
CA CYS A 142 -20.80 24.74 2.84
C CYS A 142 -21.42 26.08 2.43
N ALA A 143 -21.45 26.41 1.14
CA ALA A 143 -22.05 27.65 0.65
C ALA A 143 -23.55 27.66 0.90
N LEU A 144 -24.24 26.54 0.67
CA LEU A 144 -25.65 26.39 1.04
C LEU A 144 -25.86 26.57 2.54
N ALA A 145 -25.04 25.95 3.39
CA ALA A 145 -25.14 26.12 4.84
C ALA A 145 -24.98 27.59 5.28
N VAL A 146 -24.00 28.30 4.72
CA VAL A 146 -23.77 29.74 4.98
C VAL A 146 -24.93 30.61 4.48
N LEU A 147 -25.56 30.24 3.36
CA LEU A 147 -26.68 31.01 2.81
C LEU A 147 -27.99 30.81 3.57
N PHE A 148 -28.22 29.61 4.13
CA PHE A 148 -29.47 29.25 4.79
C PHE A 148 -29.46 29.33 6.32
N ALA A 149 -28.28 29.35 6.96
CA ALA A 149 -28.15 29.51 8.40
C ALA A 149 -27.63 30.92 8.73
N GLU A 150 -28.45 31.73 9.42
CA GLU A 150 -28.09 33.12 9.75
C GLU A 150 -26.83 33.20 10.61
N ASP A 151 -26.66 32.28 11.56
CA ASP A 151 -25.48 32.19 12.44
C ASP A 151 -24.17 32.00 11.64
N LEU A 152 -24.20 31.21 10.55
CA LEU A 152 -23.01 30.96 9.72
C LEU A 152 -22.75 32.08 8.72
N ARG A 153 -23.78 32.86 8.36
CA ARG A 153 -23.68 33.98 7.42
C ARG A 153 -22.90 35.16 8.00
N GLU A 154 -23.07 35.40 9.30
CA GLU A 154 -22.41 36.48 10.03
C GLU A 154 -20.99 36.10 10.48
N ASP A 155 -20.65 34.81 10.47
CA ASP A 155 -19.31 34.33 10.82
C ASP A 155 -18.29 34.56 9.69
N ALA A 156 -17.35 35.47 9.93
CA ALA A 156 -16.24 35.77 9.02
C ALA A 156 -15.37 34.53 8.72
N VAL A 157 -15.26 33.59 9.67
CA VAL A 157 -14.47 32.36 9.48
C VAL A 157 -15.07 31.50 8.36
N MET A 158 -16.40 31.41 8.28
CA MET A 158 -17.08 30.62 7.26
C MET A 158 -16.86 31.18 5.84
N TRP A 159 -16.80 32.51 5.69
CA TRP A 159 -16.44 33.14 4.42
C TRP A 159 -14.99 32.85 4.01
N VAL A 160 -14.06 32.85 4.97
CA VAL A 160 -12.67 32.45 4.71
C VAL A 160 -12.61 30.98 4.28
N VAL A 161 -13.34 30.09 4.95
CA VAL A 161 -13.44 28.67 4.56
C VAL A 161 -13.98 28.51 3.14
N LEU A 162 -15.02 29.26 2.76
CA LEU A 162 -15.55 29.27 1.38
C LEU A 162 -14.50 29.74 0.36
N LEU A 163 -13.77 30.81 0.67
CA LEU A 163 -12.68 31.29 -0.19
C LEU A 163 -11.60 30.20 -0.37
N VAL A 164 -11.25 29.48 0.69
CA VAL A 164 -10.31 28.33 0.62
C VAL A 164 -10.83 27.26 -0.34
N PHE A 165 -12.13 26.91 -0.27
CA PHE A 165 -12.71 25.96 -1.23
C PHE A 165 -12.64 26.45 -2.68
N VAL A 166 -12.90 27.73 -2.93
CA VAL A 166 -12.77 28.33 -4.28
C VAL A 166 -11.34 28.22 -4.79
N VAL A 167 -10.35 28.53 -3.95
CA VAL A 167 -8.91 28.43 -4.30
C VAL A 167 -8.52 26.98 -4.59
N LEU A 168 -8.92 26.04 -3.74
CA LEU A 168 -8.63 24.61 -3.92
C LEU A 168 -9.30 24.04 -5.18
N ALA A 169 -10.56 24.38 -5.43
CA ALA A 169 -11.27 23.97 -6.65
C ALA A 169 -10.62 24.55 -7.91
N SER A 170 -10.18 25.81 -7.86
CA SER A 170 -9.46 26.46 -8.97
C SER A 170 -8.11 25.78 -9.24
N GLY A 171 -7.37 25.45 -8.18
CA GLY A 171 -6.14 24.66 -8.26
C GLY A 171 -6.38 23.27 -8.87
N ALA A 172 -7.41 22.55 -8.41
CA ALA A 172 -7.78 21.24 -8.95
C ALA A 172 -8.20 21.32 -10.43
N ALA A 173 -8.90 22.39 -10.84
CA ALA A 173 -9.25 22.65 -12.22
C ALA A 173 -8.00 22.91 -13.09
N ALA A 174 -7.02 23.66 -12.58
CA ALA A 174 -5.74 23.88 -13.25
C ALA A 174 -4.97 22.57 -13.42
N VAL A 175 -4.89 21.74 -12.38
CA VAL A 175 -4.27 20.39 -12.42
C VAL A 175 -4.96 19.50 -13.46
N ARG A 176 -6.30 19.49 -13.48
CA ARG A 176 -7.08 18.73 -14.48
C ARG A 176 -6.78 19.19 -15.91
N ARG A 177 -6.72 20.51 -16.15
CA ARG A 177 -6.40 21.09 -17.47
C ARG A 177 -4.97 20.74 -17.90
N LEU A 178 -4.01 20.84 -16.98
CA LEU A 178 -2.62 20.47 -17.21
C LEU A 178 -2.49 18.98 -17.56
N GLY A 179 -3.17 18.11 -16.79
CA GLY A 179 -3.21 16.67 -17.04
C GLY A 179 -3.73 16.34 -18.44
N ARG A 180 -4.81 16.98 -18.92
CA ARG A 180 -5.31 16.77 -20.28
C ARG A 180 -4.25 17.08 -21.34
N ARG A 181 -3.57 18.23 -21.24
CA ARG A 181 -2.53 18.64 -22.20
C ARG A 181 -1.33 17.69 -22.19
N TRP A 182 -1.00 17.12 -21.04
CA TRP A 182 0.15 16.23 -20.89
C TRP A 182 -0.16 14.80 -21.37
N VAL A 183 -1.40 14.33 -21.22
CA VAL A 183 -1.83 13.01 -21.73
C VAL A 183 -1.56 12.88 -23.21
N GLU A 184 -1.86 13.90 -24.01
CA GLU A 184 -1.65 13.87 -25.47
C GLU A 184 -0.16 13.67 -25.83
N ARG A 185 0.74 14.34 -25.10
CA ARG A 185 2.19 14.22 -25.30
C ARG A 185 2.75 12.88 -24.83
N ASP A 186 2.28 12.39 -23.68
CA ASP A 186 2.79 11.16 -23.08
C ASP A 186 2.21 9.90 -23.74
N ALA A 187 1.02 9.98 -24.35
CA ALA A 187 0.40 8.87 -25.06
C ALA A 187 1.29 8.37 -26.21
N ALA A 188 1.92 9.28 -26.95
CA ALA A 188 2.85 8.92 -28.03
C ALA A 188 4.09 8.20 -27.48
N ARG A 189 4.73 8.77 -26.44
CA ARG A 189 5.92 8.20 -25.79
C ARG A 189 5.67 6.81 -25.23
N ILE A 190 4.58 6.64 -24.51
CA ILE A 190 4.17 5.35 -23.96
C ILE A 190 3.78 4.37 -25.07
N GLY A 191 3.10 4.85 -26.12
CA GLY A 191 2.74 4.05 -27.29
C GLY A 191 3.97 3.43 -27.98
N GLU A 192 5.02 4.22 -28.17
CA GLU A 192 6.30 3.74 -28.71
C GLU A 192 6.90 2.63 -27.83
N GLN A 193 6.97 2.85 -26.52
CA GLN A 193 7.49 1.86 -25.58
C GLN A 193 6.65 0.57 -25.58
N ARG A 194 5.31 0.68 -25.59
CA ARG A 194 4.41 -0.48 -25.68
C ARG A 194 4.60 -1.24 -26.98
N GLY A 195 4.72 -0.54 -28.12
CA GLY A 195 4.99 -1.15 -29.41
C GLY A 195 6.31 -1.93 -29.39
N ARG A 196 7.34 -1.37 -28.75
CA ARG A 196 8.62 -2.05 -28.54
C ARG A 196 8.49 -3.29 -27.66
N TRP A 197 7.84 -3.19 -26.51
CA TRP A 197 7.66 -4.33 -25.59
C TRP A 197 6.85 -5.45 -26.25
N LYS A 198 5.82 -5.12 -27.03
CA LYS A 198 5.03 -6.13 -27.78
C LYS A 198 5.91 -6.97 -28.71
N ARG A 199 6.95 -6.39 -29.30
CA ARG A 199 7.92 -7.09 -30.16
C ARG A 199 8.97 -7.86 -29.37
N LEU A 200 9.54 -7.24 -28.32
CA LEU A 200 10.71 -7.80 -27.62
C LEU A 200 10.36 -8.82 -26.53
N VAL A 201 9.20 -8.70 -25.88
CA VAL A 201 8.82 -9.58 -24.75
C VAL A 201 8.76 -11.05 -25.17
N PRO A 202 8.10 -11.44 -26.27
CA PRO A 202 8.07 -12.84 -26.69
C PRO A 202 9.47 -13.41 -26.93
N ALA A 203 10.34 -12.64 -27.59
CA ALA A 203 11.72 -13.04 -27.86
C ALA A 203 12.53 -13.19 -26.56
N ALA A 204 12.39 -12.25 -25.62
CA ALA A 204 13.09 -12.32 -24.34
C ALA A 204 12.62 -13.51 -23.47
N VAL A 205 11.32 -13.80 -23.47
CA VAL A 205 10.76 -14.96 -22.75
C VAL A 205 11.21 -16.28 -23.37
N ALA A 206 11.25 -16.37 -24.71
CA ALA A 206 11.77 -17.54 -25.40
C ALA A 206 13.26 -17.76 -25.08
N ALA A 207 14.07 -16.72 -25.18
CA ALA A 207 15.50 -16.79 -24.86
C ALA A 207 15.78 -17.16 -23.39
N ASP A 208 14.95 -16.70 -22.45
CA ASP A 208 15.01 -17.15 -21.04
C ASP A 208 14.60 -18.62 -20.89
N ALA A 209 13.57 -19.07 -21.62
CA ALA A 209 13.13 -20.46 -21.59
C ALA A 209 14.22 -21.41 -22.13
N ASP A 210 14.83 -21.06 -23.26
CA ASP A 210 15.91 -21.84 -23.87
C ASP A 210 17.12 -21.94 -22.92
N ARG A 211 17.53 -20.81 -22.32
CA ARG A 211 18.61 -20.77 -21.32
C ARG A 211 18.27 -21.61 -20.09
N ARG A 212 17.02 -21.56 -19.62
CA ARG A 212 16.57 -22.36 -18.48
C ARG A 212 16.55 -23.86 -18.80
N ASP A 213 16.18 -24.25 -20.01
CA ASP A 213 16.14 -25.65 -20.42
C ASP A 213 17.53 -26.23 -20.64
N ALA A 214 18.50 -25.40 -21.05
CA ALA A 214 19.92 -25.74 -21.12
C ALA A 214 20.62 -25.77 -19.73
N ALA A 215 20.03 -25.14 -18.70
CA ALA A 215 20.62 -25.07 -17.37
C ALA A 215 20.46 -26.39 -16.58
N MET A 216 21.45 -26.67 -15.73
CA MET A 216 21.42 -27.83 -14.84
C MET A 216 20.33 -27.69 -13.78
N ARG A 217 19.63 -28.79 -13.46
CA ARG A 217 18.70 -28.84 -12.34
C ARG A 217 19.47 -28.63 -11.05
N ALA A 218 19.07 -27.63 -10.26
CA ALA A 218 19.71 -27.31 -8.99
C ALA A 218 18.81 -27.70 -7.81
N VAL A 219 19.44 -28.11 -6.71
CA VAL A 219 18.76 -28.31 -5.43
C VAL A 219 18.45 -26.95 -4.84
N VAL A 220 17.16 -26.70 -4.55
CA VAL A 220 16.69 -25.43 -4.01
C VAL A 220 16.96 -25.37 -2.50
N PRO A 221 17.55 -24.28 -1.97
CA PRO A 221 17.70 -24.07 -0.53
C PRO A 221 16.37 -24.21 0.23
N GLY A 222 16.40 -24.89 1.39
CA GLY A 222 15.20 -25.15 2.21
C GLY A 222 14.39 -23.90 2.60
N TRP A 223 15.08 -22.77 2.81
CA TRP A 223 14.43 -21.49 3.09
C TRP A 223 13.57 -20.96 1.94
N LEU A 224 13.89 -21.30 0.69
CA LEU A 224 13.14 -20.90 -0.51
C LEU A 224 11.95 -21.84 -0.78
N SER A 225 12.07 -23.12 -0.41
CA SER A 225 10.99 -24.11 -0.54
C SER A 225 10.02 -24.09 0.65
N ALA A 226 10.35 -23.40 1.74
CA ALA A 226 9.51 -23.33 2.93
C ALA A 226 8.08 -22.86 2.59
N PRO A 227 7.02 -23.60 3.01
CA PRO A 227 5.63 -23.27 2.71
C PRO A 227 5.14 -21.98 3.40
N SER A 228 5.96 -21.40 4.28
CA SER A 228 5.61 -20.30 5.18
C SER A 228 5.06 -19.05 4.50
N ALA A 229 5.45 -18.71 3.26
CA ALA A 229 4.86 -17.56 2.57
C ALA A 229 3.37 -17.75 2.21
N ARG A 230 2.96 -18.96 1.83
CA ARG A 230 1.54 -19.25 1.59
C ARG A 230 0.76 -19.28 2.89
N ALA A 231 1.38 -19.77 3.96
CA ALA A 231 0.79 -19.75 5.29
C ALA A 231 0.58 -18.32 5.78
N LEU A 232 1.58 -17.44 5.67
CA LEU A 232 1.47 -16.03 6.05
C LEU A 232 0.39 -15.29 5.24
N ALA A 233 0.29 -15.53 3.93
CA ALA A 233 -0.77 -14.94 3.12
C ALA A 233 -2.17 -15.41 3.57
N ARG A 234 -2.33 -16.70 3.91
CA ARG A 234 -3.58 -17.22 4.47
C ARG A 234 -3.88 -16.61 5.84
N VAL A 235 -2.89 -16.55 6.72
CA VAL A 235 -3.01 -15.94 8.05
C VAL A 235 -3.42 -14.47 7.91
N ALA A 236 -2.77 -13.71 7.04
CA ALA A 236 -3.11 -12.33 6.77
C ALA A 236 -4.56 -12.19 6.25
N ASN A 237 -5.00 -13.06 5.33
CA ASN A 237 -6.38 -13.04 4.85
C ASN A 237 -7.38 -13.42 5.95
N VAL A 238 -7.08 -14.43 6.78
CA VAL A 238 -7.93 -14.82 7.90
C VAL A 238 -8.04 -13.69 8.92
N LEU A 239 -6.91 -13.09 9.30
CA LEU A 239 -6.88 -11.94 10.22
C LEU A 239 -7.62 -10.74 9.64
N LEU A 240 -7.46 -10.44 8.35
CA LEU A 240 -8.19 -9.37 7.69
C LEU A 240 -9.70 -9.62 7.71
N THR A 241 -10.14 -10.83 7.33
CA THR A 241 -11.56 -11.20 7.36
C THR A 241 -12.12 -11.15 8.77
N ALA A 242 -11.40 -11.69 9.76
CA ALA A 242 -11.78 -11.63 11.16
C ALA A 242 -11.90 -10.18 11.64
N THR A 243 -10.91 -9.33 11.32
CA THR A 243 -10.93 -7.90 11.66
C THR A 243 -12.14 -7.19 11.05
N LEU A 244 -12.47 -7.47 9.78
CA LEU A 244 -13.64 -6.86 9.12
C LEU A 244 -14.96 -7.32 9.73
N ILE A 245 -15.09 -8.60 10.08
CA ILE A 245 -16.27 -9.13 10.75
C ILE A 245 -16.41 -8.52 12.15
N SER A 246 -15.32 -8.48 12.92
CA SER A 246 -15.31 -7.86 14.25
C SER A 246 -15.61 -6.36 14.17
N LEU A 247 -15.06 -5.66 13.18
CA LEU A 247 -15.36 -4.24 12.96
C LEU A 247 -16.84 -4.02 12.57
N ALA A 248 -17.42 -4.89 11.74
CA ALA A 248 -18.84 -4.81 11.40
C ALA A 248 -19.74 -5.06 12.63
N ALA A 249 -19.41 -6.06 13.44
CA ALA A 249 -20.11 -6.34 14.70
C ALA A 249 -19.98 -5.17 15.70
N PHE A 250 -18.79 -4.58 15.77
CA PHE A 250 -18.53 -3.41 16.59
C PHE A 250 -19.34 -2.18 16.13
N MET A 251 -19.32 -1.87 14.84
CA MET A 251 -20.11 -0.77 14.27
C MET A 251 -21.62 -1.00 14.43
N LEU A 252 -22.08 -2.26 14.40
CA LEU A 252 -23.48 -2.60 14.68
C LEU A 252 -23.84 -2.27 16.14
N SER A 253 -22.97 -2.62 17.10
CA SER A 253 -23.15 -2.25 18.51
C SER A 253 -23.23 -0.73 18.69
N VAL A 254 -22.31 0.03 18.08
CA VAL A 254 -22.33 1.50 18.11
C VAL A 254 -23.62 2.06 17.51
N PHE A 255 -24.07 1.52 16.37
CA PHE A 255 -25.31 1.95 15.73
C PHE A 255 -26.55 1.67 16.59
N MET A 256 -26.57 0.56 17.33
CA MET A 256 -27.65 0.25 18.26
C MET A 256 -27.68 1.21 19.46
N ARG A 257 -26.54 1.79 19.85
CA ARG A 257 -26.42 2.78 20.94
C ARG A 257 -26.66 4.22 20.51
N GLN A 258 -26.15 4.63 19.35
CA GLN A 258 -26.21 6.01 18.91
C GLN A 258 -27.40 6.26 17.97
N GLN A 259 -28.57 6.55 18.53
CA GLN A 259 -29.63 7.22 17.78
C GLN A 259 -29.68 8.71 18.14
N CYS A 260 -29.51 9.54 17.10
CA CYS A 260 -29.74 10.97 17.00
C CYS A 260 -29.42 11.86 18.24
N ARG A 261 -28.55 12.85 18.06
CA ARG A 261 -28.10 13.80 19.10
C ARG A 261 -29.24 14.58 19.80
N THR A 262 -30.45 14.55 19.26
CA THR A 262 -31.65 15.24 19.75
C THR A 262 -32.77 14.31 20.17
N CYS A 263 -32.52 13.00 20.22
CA CYS A 263 -33.50 11.99 20.59
C CYS A 263 -33.31 11.65 22.08
N ASP A 264 -34.40 11.35 22.78
CA ASP A 264 -34.29 10.82 24.14
C ASP A 264 -33.49 9.50 24.09
N PRO A 265 -32.56 9.28 25.05
CA PRO A 265 -31.82 8.02 25.12
C PRO A 265 -32.82 6.86 25.22
N VAL A 266 -32.73 5.95 24.26
CA VAL A 266 -33.52 4.72 24.25
C VAL A 266 -32.88 3.77 25.25
N TYR A 267 -33.58 3.50 26.35
CA TYR A 267 -33.21 2.44 27.27
C TYR A 267 -33.83 1.15 26.76
N TRP A 268 -32.99 0.16 26.46
CA TRP A 268 -33.49 -1.19 26.21
C TRP A 268 -33.72 -1.93 27.53
N ASP A 269 -34.49 -3.02 27.48
CA ASP A 269 -34.53 -3.93 28.62
C ASP A 269 -33.12 -4.46 28.91
N GLU A 270 -32.79 -4.65 30.18
CA GLU A 270 -31.49 -5.13 30.67
C GLU A 270 -30.84 -6.30 29.88
N PRO A 271 -31.57 -7.32 29.37
CA PRO A 271 -30.95 -8.35 28.53
C PRO A 271 -30.42 -7.83 27.18
N ILE A 272 -31.04 -6.81 26.59
CA ILE A 272 -30.61 -6.23 25.31
C ILE A 272 -29.39 -5.34 25.55
N GLU A 273 -29.38 -4.51 26.60
CA GLU A 273 -28.22 -3.71 26.98
C GLU A 273 -26.98 -4.58 27.24
N ASN A 274 -27.14 -5.63 28.06
CA ASN A 274 -26.07 -6.60 28.31
C ASN A 274 -25.60 -7.29 27.01
N GLY A 275 -26.51 -7.55 26.08
CA GLY A 275 -26.17 -8.09 24.76
C GLY A 275 -25.31 -7.12 23.93
N ILE A 276 -25.62 -5.83 23.97
CA ILE A 276 -24.86 -4.78 23.27
C ILE A 276 -23.48 -4.61 23.90
N ASP A 277 -23.36 -4.63 25.23
CA ASP A 277 -22.09 -4.55 25.96
C ASP A 277 -21.17 -5.73 25.63
N VAL A 278 -21.70 -6.95 25.71
CA VAL A 278 -20.94 -8.16 25.37
C VAL A 278 -20.50 -8.11 23.91
N LEU A 279 -21.36 -7.65 22.99
CA LEU A 279 -21.02 -7.51 21.59
C LEU A 279 -19.91 -6.47 21.38
N SER A 280 -19.99 -5.31 22.01
CA SER A 280 -18.98 -4.24 21.95
C SER A 280 -17.63 -4.72 22.49
N LEU A 281 -17.63 -5.31 23.69
CA LEU A 281 -16.43 -5.80 24.36
C LEU A 281 -15.79 -6.96 23.59
N ALA A 282 -16.57 -7.97 23.19
CA ALA A 282 -16.04 -9.13 22.48
C ALA A 282 -15.49 -8.75 21.10
N SER A 283 -16.17 -7.85 20.38
CA SER A 283 -15.70 -7.38 19.07
C SER A 283 -14.46 -6.49 19.20
N GLY A 284 -14.40 -5.59 20.20
CA GLY A 284 -13.22 -4.79 20.52
C GLY A 284 -12.00 -5.64 20.92
N ALA A 285 -12.20 -6.62 21.80
CA ALA A 285 -11.17 -7.58 22.18
C ALA A 285 -10.69 -8.40 20.97
N ALA A 286 -11.61 -8.86 20.11
CA ALA A 286 -11.25 -9.57 18.88
C ALA A 286 -10.42 -8.70 17.92
N ILE A 287 -10.75 -7.42 17.77
CA ILE A 287 -9.95 -6.45 16.98
C ILE A 287 -8.55 -6.31 17.58
N ALA A 288 -8.43 -6.16 18.90
CA ALA A 288 -7.14 -6.04 19.58
C ALA A 288 -6.27 -7.29 19.40
N VAL A 289 -6.86 -8.49 19.56
CA VAL A 289 -6.17 -9.77 19.32
C VAL A 289 -5.76 -9.89 17.85
N CYS A 290 -6.62 -9.53 16.90
CA CYS A 290 -6.30 -9.55 15.48
C CYS A 290 -5.16 -8.57 15.15
N ALA A 291 -5.14 -7.39 15.76
CA ALA A 291 -4.07 -6.41 15.60
C ALA A 291 -2.73 -6.95 16.16
N ALA A 292 -2.73 -7.53 17.36
CA ALA A 292 -1.54 -8.13 17.96
C ALA A 292 -0.98 -9.29 17.11
N LEU A 293 -1.85 -10.22 16.68
CA LEU A 293 -1.48 -11.29 15.75
C LEU A 293 -1.02 -10.74 14.40
N GLY A 294 -1.61 -9.65 13.93
CA GLY A 294 -1.22 -8.94 12.72
C GLY A 294 0.20 -8.36 12.81
N ILE A 295 0.56 -7.74 13.94
CA ILE A 295 1.91 -7.23 14.21
C ILE A 295 2.92 -8.38 14.23
N LEU A 296 2.62 -9.48 14.92
CA LEU A 296 3.48 -10.66 14.97
C LEU A 296 3.65 -11.29 13.58
N ALA A 297 2.57 -11.42 12.82
CA ALA A 297 2.60 -11.94 11.45
C ALA A 297 3.37 -11.01 10.50
N TRP A 298 3.25 -9.69 10.68
CA TRP A 298 4.02 -8.71 9.92
C TRP A 298 5.51 -8.80 10.25
N ALA A 299 5.89 -8.76 11.53
CA ALA A 299 7.29 -8.86 11.98
C ALA A 299 7.92 -10.18 11.52
N GLY A 300 7.25 -11.31 11.76
CA GLY A 300 7.66 -12.63 11.27
C GLY A 300 7.77 -12.67 9.74
N GLY A 301 6.85 -12.02 9.03
CA GLY A 301 6.88 -11.89 7.58
C GLY A 301 8.04 -11.05 7.04
N VAL A 302 8.44 -9.98 7.74
CA VAL A 302 9.64 -9.18 7.41
C VAL A 302 10.91 -10.01 7.61
N VAL A 303 11.06 -10.65 8.77
CA VAL A 303 12.23 -11.48 9.10
C VAL A 303 12.36 -12.65 8.13
N LEU A 304 11.26 -13.37 7.85
CA LEU A 304 11.26 -14.48 6.90
C LEU A 304 11.63 -14.01 5.49
N GLN A 305 11.08 -12.88 5.04
CA GLN A 305 11.39 -12.32 3.73
C GLN A 305 12.87 -11.93 3.64
N PHE A 306 13.43 -11.34 4.69
CA PHE A 306 14.85 -10.99 4.77
C PHE A 306 15.75 -12.23 4.70
N ALA A 307 15.41 -13.29 5.44
CA ALA A 307 16.14 -14.56 5.41
C ALA A 307 16.11 -15.20 4.01
N ARG A 308 14.96 -15.17 3.33
CA ARG A 308 14.80 -15.68 1.97
C ARG A 308 15.59 -14.88 0.94
N GLU A 309 15.55 -13.56 1.01
CA GLU A 309 16.35 -12.70 0.14
C GLU A 309 17.84 -12.97 0.32
N ARG A 310 18.31 -13.06 1.57
CA ARG A 310 19.71 -13.38 1.87
C ARG A 310 20.11 -14.78 1.37
N ALA A 311 19.24 -15.77 1.53
CA ALA A 311 19.46 -17.12 1.04
C ALA A 311 19.52 -17.15 -0.51
N LEU A 312 18.60 -16.44 -1.18
CA LEU A 312 18.59 -16.30 -2.63
C LEU A 312 19.88 -15.66 -3.12
N THR A 313 20.25 -14.50 -2.59
CA THR A 313 21.46 -13.76 -3.00
C THR A 313 22.73 -14.58 -2.82
N ARG A 314 22.87 -15.30 -1.69
CA ARG A 314 24.00 -16.21 -1.47
C ARG A 314 24.02 -17.34 -2.51
N TRP A 315 22.86 -17.92 -2.79
CA TRP A 315 22.77 -19.04 -3.71
C TRP A 315 23.09 -18.65 -5.16
N VAL A 316 22.69 -17.46 -5.61
CA VAL A 316 22.96 -16.98 -6.98
C VAL A 316 24.28 -16.21 -7.11
N SER A 317 25.05 -16.08 -6.03
CA SER A 317 26.26 -15.23 -5.99
C SER A 317 27.40 -15.74 -6.88
N ASP A 318 27.43 -17.04 -7.18
CA ASP A 318 28.41 -17.66 -8.08
C ASP A 318 28.08 -17.43 -9.57
N GLY A 319 26.93 -16.84 -9.89
CA GLY A 319 26.48 -16.59 -11.26
C GLY A 319 26.16 -17.83 -12.08
N ALA A 320 26.18 -19.03 -11.48
CA ALA A 320 25.99 -20.27 -12.22
C ALA A 320 24.52 -20.39 -12.69
N PRO A 321 24.28 -20.75 -13.98
CA PRO A 321 22.94 -20.94 -14.52
C PRO A 321 22.26 -22.15 -13.89
N ARG A 322 21.02 -21.97 -13.41
CA ARG A 322 20.27 -23.02 -12.69
C ARG A 322 18.83 -23.12 -13.16
N ARG A 323 18.37 -24.36 -13.32
CA ARG A 323 16.96 -24.67 -13.62
C ARG A 323 16.17 -24.89 -12.33
N VAL A 324 15.16 -24.04 -12.12
CA VAL A 324 14.32 -24.01 -10.91
C VAL A 324 12.85 -23.84 -11.29
N ASP A 325 11.94 -24.31 -10.42
CA ASP A 325 10.53 -23.95 -10.51
C ASP A 325 10.34 -22.44 -10.25
N VAL A 326 9.94 -21.71 -11.28
CA VAL A 326 9.76 -20.25 -11.26
C VAL A 326 8.82 -19.80 -10.14
N SER A 327 7.82 -20.62 -9.78
CA SER A 327 6.84 -20.28 -8.75
C SER A 327 7.45 -20.10 -7.35
N LEU A 328 8.65 -20.63 -7.10
CA LEU A 328 9.37 -20.48 -5.83
C LEU A 328 10.08 -19.13 -5.73
N VAL A 329 10.48 -18.55 -6.87
CA VAL A 329 11.34 -17.36 -6.91
C VAL A 329 10.58 -16.13 -7.37
N GLU A 330 9.47 -16.31 -8.09
CA GLU A 330 8.57 -15.25 -8.53
C GLU A 330 8.20 -14.26 -7.41
N PRO A 331 7.75 -14.68 -6.21
CA PRO A 331 7.40 -13.73 -5.14
C PRO A 331 8.58 -12.88 -4.64
N LEU A 332 9.81 -13.38 -4.74
CA LEU A 332 11.02 -12.66 -4.31
C LEU A 332 11.48 -11.64 -5.37
N LEU A 333 11.19 -11.92 -6.64
CA LEU A 333 11.51 -11.04 -7.77
C LEU A 333 10.44 -9.96 -8.00
N SER A 334 9.16 -10.30 -7.86
CA SER A 334 8.04 -9.40 -8.15
C SER A 334 7.44 -8.74 -6.90
N GLY A 335 7.61 -9.33 -5.72
CA GLY A 335 7.01 -8.84 -4.48
C GLY A 335 7.75 -7.66 -3.83
N ALA A 336 7.15 -7.10 -2.78
CA ALA A 336 7.79 -6.11 -1.93
C ALA A 336 8.92 -6.77 -1.10
N ARG A 337 10.11 -6.16 -1.14
CA ARG A 337 11.27 -6.61 -0.37
C ARG A 337 11.05 -6.46 1.13
N ALA A 338 11.86 -7.16 1.93
CA ALA A 338 11.85 -7.01 3.38
C ALA A 338 12.03 -5.55 3.82
N MET A 339 12.96 -4.81 3.21
CA MET A 339 13.21 -3.40 3.54
C MET A 339 12.04 -2.48 3.19
N VAL A 340 11.35 -2.73 2.08
CA VAL A 340 10.13 -1.98 1.71
C VAL A 340 8.99 -2.26 2.70
N ARG A 341 8.87 -3.51 3.18
CA ARG A 341 7.89 -3.84 4.23
C ARG A 341 8.22 -3.18 5.56
N LEU A 342 9.50 -3.16 5.94
CA LEU A 342 9.98 -2.45 7.12
C LEU A 342 9.68 -0.96 7.00
N GLN A 343 10.04 -0.33 5.89
CA GLN A 343 9.74 1.07 5.59
C GLN A 343 8.24 1.40 5.77
N ARG A 344 7.36 0.59 5.18
CA ARG A 344 5.90 0.78 5.33
C ARG A 344 5.46 0.67 6.79
N GLY A 345 6.01 -0.29 7.53
CA GLY A 345 5.70 -0.47 8.95
C GLY A 345 6.21 0.68 9.82
N LEU A 346 7.45 1.15 9.62
CA LEU A 346 7.98 2.31 10.33
C LEU A 346 7.15 3.56 10.06
N SER A 347 6.74 3.77 8.81
CA SER A 347 5.85 4.87 8.42
C SER A 347 4.47 4.74 9.06
N ALA A 348 3.93 3.53 9.16
CA ALA A 348 2.63 3.28 9.78
C ALA A 348 2.66 3.54 11.29
N VAL A 349 3.70 3.05 11.99
CA VAL A 349 3.92 3.32 13.42
C VAL A 349 4.16 4.80 13.66
N GLY A 350 4.97 5.45 12.82
CA GLY A 350 5.21 6.89 12.88
C GLY A 350 3.94 7.70 12.65
N ALA A 351 3.06 7.31 11.72
CA ALA A 351 1.77 7.98 11.53
C ALA A 351 0.86 7.86 12.76
N ALA A 352 0.80 6.67 13.37
CA ALA A 352 0.02 6.45 14.57
C ALA A 352 0.53 7.28 15.75
N GLY A 353 1.85 7.26 15.98
CA GLY A 353 2.47 8.08 17.04
C GLY A 353 2.36 9.58 16.77
N LEU A 354 2.40 10.02 15.51
CA LEU A 354 2.16 11.42 15.14
C LEU A 354 0.73 11.85 15.47
N MET A 355 -0.26 11.02 15.19
CA MET A 355 -1.66 11.30 15.53
C MET A 355 -1.87 11.41 17.04
N VAL A 356 -1.42 10.39 17.78
CA VAL A 356 -1.59 10.30 19.23
C VAL A 356 -0.80 11.39 19.95
N GLY A 357 0.46 11.63 19.56
CA GLY A 357 1.31 12.67 20.16
C GLY A 357 0.82 14.09 19.86
N THR A 358 0.33 14.37 18.65
CA THR A 358 -0.24 15.69 18.34
C THR A 358 -1.57 15.89 19.07
N GLY A 359 -2.40 14.85 19.12
CA GLY A 359 -3.65 14.85 19.88
C GLY A 359 -3.40 15.13 21.36
N ALA A 360 -2.36 14.53 21.95
CA ALA A 360 -1.98 14.79 23.33
C ALA A 360 -1.57 16.24 23.58
N ILE A 361 -0.81 16.86 22.66
CA ILE A 361 -0.45 18.29 22.78
C ILE A 361 -1.69 19.18 22.66
N TRP A 362 -2.56 18.91 21.69
CA TRP A 362 -3.77 19.72 21.48
C TRP A 362 -4.78 19.59 22.61
N ALA A 363 -4.81 18.44 23.28
CA ALA A 363 -5.63 18.17 24.45
C ALA A 363 -4.95 18.57 25.77
N GLU A 364 -3.72 19.09 25.74
CA GLU A 364 -2.90 19.37 26.93
C GLU A 364 -2.79 18.15 27.87
N TRP A 365 -2.76 16.94 27.31
CA TRP A 365 -2.79 15.69 28.04
C TRP A 365 -1.41 15.28 28.57
N GLU A 366 -1.26 15.22 29.89
CA GLU A 366 0.02 14.99 30.57
C GLU A 366 0.38 13.49 30.77
N GLY A 367 -0.52 12.57 30.41
CA GLY A 367 -0.33 11.13 30.60
C GLY A 367 0.75 10.48 29.73
N MET A 368 1.36 11.21 28.79
CA MET A 368 2.54 10.79 28.04
C MET A 368 3.49 11.95 27.77
N ASP A 369 4.77 11.64 27.57
CA ASP A 369 5.73 12.57 26.97
C ASP A 369 5.45 12.72 25.46
N ALA A 370 4.48 13.57 25.13
CA ALA A 370 4.04 13.79 23.75
C ALA A 370 5.18 14.31 22.85
N ARG A 371 6.15 15.04 23.41
CA ARG A 371 7.31 15.56 22.66
C ARG A 371 8.23 14.43 22.24
N ALA A 372 8.54 13.50 23.15
CA ALA A 372 9.32 12.31 22.82
C ALA A 372 8.61 11.44 21.79
N VAL A 373 7.30 11.22 21.94
CA VAL A 373 6.48 10.44 20.99
C VAL A 373 6.51 11.08 19.60
N LEU A 374 6.33 12.39 19.49
CA LEU A 374 6.40 13.10 18.22
C LEU A 374 7.79 13.05 17.59
N LEU A 375 8.85 13.24 18.39
CA LEU A 375 10.23 13.17 17.89
C LEU A 375 10.53 11.79 17.31
N VAL A 376 10.19 10.71 18.03
CA VAL A 376 10.37 9.34 17.54
C VAL A 376 9.53 9.12 16.28
N SER A 377 8.27 9.55 16.28
CA SER A 377 7.35 9.39 15.14
C SER A 377 7.86 10.08 13.88
N THR A 378 8.30 11.33 13.99
CA THR A 378 8.91 12.07 12.88
C THR A 378 10.20 11.40 12.41
N ALA A 379 11.05 10.95 13.32
CA ALA A 379 12.27 10.23 12.96
C ALA A 379 11.96 8.94 12.18
N LEU A 380 10.94 8.17 12.58
CA LEU A 380 10.50 6.97 11.86
C LEU A 380 9.99 7.30 10.45
N ILE A 381 9.19 8.36 10.31
CA ILE A 381 8.64 8.80 9.01
C ILE A 381 9.77 9.27 8.08
N VAL A 382 10.77 9.98 8.59
CA VAL A 382 11.91 10.49 7.81
C VAL A 382 12.90 9.38 7.46
N LEU A 383 13.14 8.44 8.38
CA LEU A 383 14.07 7.33 8.16
C LEU A 383 13.52 6.31 7.14
N ALA A 384 12.20 6.14 7.10
CA ALA A 384 11.53 5.21 6.19
C ALA A 384 11.93 5.38 4.70
N PRO A 385 11.79 6.57 4.06
CA PRO A 385 12.20 6.77 2.67
C PRO A 385 13.72 6.66 2.48
N VAL A 386 14.53 7.01 3.48
CA VAL A 386 16.00 6.85 3.44
C VAL A 386 16.38 5.37 3.35
N ILE A 387 15.74 4.51 4.16
CA ILE A 387 15.94 3.05 4.09
C ILE A 387 15.54 2.52 2.71
N GLY A 388 14.39 2.96 2.19
CA GLY A 388 13.90 2.55 0.88
C GLY A 388 14.83 2.92 -0.27
N ASP A 389 15.30 4.17 -0.30
CA ASP A 389 16.22 4.66 -1.35
C ASP A 389 17.60 3.98 -1.26
N ALA A 390 18.14 3.81 -0.06
CA ALA A 390 19.41 3.11 0.16
C ALA A 390 19.34 1.65 -0.31
N ASP A 391 18.23 0.95 -0.05
CA ASP A 391 18.04 -0.44 -0.47
C ASP A 391 17.79 -0.59 -1.98
N ALA A 392 17.24 0.43 -2.66
CA ALA A 392 16.82 0.32 -4.05
C ALA A 392 17.97 -0.09 -5.01
N ARG A 393 19.17 0.47 -4.83
CA ARG A 393 20.34 0.12 -5.66
C ARG A 393 20.79 -1.32 -5.43
N ARG A 394 20.84 -1.74 -4.16
CA ARG A 394 21.23 -3.09 -3.76
C ARG A 394 20.21 -4.11 -4.27
N GLY A 395 18.92 -3.84 -4.07
CA GLY A 395 17.84 -4.73 -4.49
C GLY A 395 17.76 -4.91 -5.98
N ARG A 396 18.02 -3.87 -6.76
CA ARG A 396 18.12 -3.98 -8.20
C ARG A 396 19.24 -4.92 -8.63
N ARG A 397 20.43 -4.79 -8.03
CA ARG A 397 21.57 -5.67 -8.33
C ARG A 397 21.26 -7.12 -7.95
N GLU A 398 20.74 -7.36 -6.75
CA GLU A 398 20.41 -8.70 -6.26
C GLU A 398 19.32 -9.37 -7.12
N ARG A 399 18.29 -8.62 -7.54
CA ARG A 399 17.25 -9.14 -8.45
C ARG A 399 17.77 -9.41 -9.85
N GLN A 400 18.64 -8.54 -10.38
CA GLN A 400 19.26 -8.76 -11.68
C GLN A 400 20.12 -10.02 -11.67
N LEU A 401 20.98 -10.18 -10.65
CA LEU A 401 21.77 -11.41 -10.45
C LEU A 401 20.89 -12.66 -10.38
N ALA A 402 19.77 -12.59 -9.64
CA ALA A 402 18.83 -13.70 -9.56
C ALA A 402 18.15 -14.00 -10.90
N ARG A 403 17.83 -12.98 -11.71
CA ARG A 403 17.29 -13.18 -13.07
C ARG A 403 18.30 -13.82 -14.00
N ASP A 404 19.54 -13.36 -13.94
CA ASP A 404 20.63 -13.83 -14.80
C ASP A 404 21.04 -15.27 -14.46
N ALA A 405 20.92 -15.68 -13.20
CA ALA A 405 21.23 -17.06 -12.78
C ALA A 405 20.06 -18.04 -12.98
N LEU A 406 18.81 -17.59 -12.81
CA LEU A 406 17.63 -18.48 -12.72
C LEU A 406 16.71 -18.44 -13.95
N PHE A 407 16.93 -17.48 -14.84
CA PHE A 407 16.14 -17.23 -16.06
C PHE A 407 14.64 -17.36 -15.83
N PRO A 408 14.03 -16.61 -14.90
CA PRO A 408 12.64 -16.78 -14.49
C PRO A 408 11.64 -16.38 -15.59
N GLY A 409 12.09 -15.72 -16.66
CA GLY A 409 11.22 -15.17 -17.69
C GLY A 409 10.48 -13.92 -17.19
N ASP A 410 9.30 -13.70 -17.76
CA ASP A 410 8.47 -12.53 -17.48
C ASP A 410 7.55 -12.73 -16.26
N VAL A 411 8.15 -12.80 -15.08
CA VAL A 411 7.46 -12.93 -13.78
C VAL A 411 6.82 -11.61 -13.33
N GLY A 412 5.64 -11.70 -12.72
CA GLY A 412 4.87 -10.57 -12.20
C GLY A 412 4.29 -10.84 -10.81
N PRO A 413 3.64 -9.87 -10.17
CA PRO A 413 2.93 -10.08 -8.92
C PRO A 413 1.85 -11.16 -9.05
N LEU A 414 1.67 -12.00 -8.03
CA LEU A 414 0.57 -12.97 -7.95
C LEU A 414 -0.76 -12.20 -7.92
N GLY A 415 -1.63 -12.44 -8.91
CA GLY A 415 -2.93 -11.74 -9.06
C GLY A 415 -3.05 -10.89 -10.33
N ASP A 416 -1.93 -10.56 -10.97
CA ASP A 416 -1.90 -9.80 -12.24
C ASP A 416 -2.04 -10.70 -13.49
N GLU A 417 -2.34 -11.99 -13.28
CA GLU A 417 -2.77 -12.89 -14.34
C GLU A 417 -4.26 -12.70 -14.57
N THR A 418 -4.64 -12.35 -15.79
CA THR A 418 -6.06 -12.42 -16.15
C THR A 418 -6.57 -13.84 -15.87
N PRO A 419 -7.83 -14.01 -15.44
CA PRO A 419 -8.40 -15.33 -15.14
C PRO A 419 -8.19 -16.33 -16.28
N ALA A 420 -8.17 -15.84 -17.53
CA ALA A 420 -7.85 -16.60 -18.73
C ALA A 420 -6.43 -17.19 -18.72
N VAL A 421 -5.40 -16.40 -18.37
CA VAL A 421 -4.00 -16.84 -18.31
C VAL A 421 -3.78 -17.83 -17.16
N ALA A 422 -4.40 -17.58 -16.01
CA ALA A 422 -4.35 -18.50 -14.86
C ALA A 422 -5.01 -19.86 -15.19
N ARG A 423 -6.15 -19.82 -15.89
CA ARG A 423 -6.86 -21.02 -16.38
C ARG A 423 -6.04 -21.76 -17.41
N GLU A 424 -5.41 -21.07 -18.36
CA GLU A 424 -4.58 -21.68 -19.39
C GLU A 424 -3.33 -22.34 -18.78
N ARG A 425 -2.68 -21.70 -17.80
CA ARG A 425 -1.57 -22.31 -17.04
C ARG A 425 -2.00 -23.57 -16.29
N ARG A 426 -3.19 -23.56 -15.64
CA ARG A 426 -3.76 -24.78 -15.03
C ARG A 426 -3.98 -25.88 -16.05
N LEU A 427 -4.60 -25.57 -17.19
CA LEU A 427 -4.85 -26.53 -18.26
C LEU A 427 -3.56 -27.11 -18.84
N ARG A 428 -2.53 -26.29 -19.05
CA ARG A 428 -1.21 -26.76 -19.51
C ARG A 428 -0.55 -27.67 -18.48
N ARG A 429 -0.65 -27.34 -17.20
CA ARG A 429 -0.14 -28.18 -16.10
C ARG A 429 -0.86 -29.52 -16.03
N GLU A 430 -2.19 -29.53 -16.13
CA GLU A 430 -2.99 -30.75 -16.17
C GLU A 430 -2.66 -31.62 -17.38
N ARG A 431 -2.49 -31.02 -18.57
CA ARG A 431 -2.06 -31.72 -19.79
C ARG A 431 -0.68 -32.36 -19.61
N ARG A 432 0.28 -31.63 -19.01
CA ARG A 432 1.62 -32.14 -18.75
C ARG A 432 1.60 -33.32 -17.77
N LEU A 433 0.86 -33.20 -16.66
CA LEU A 433 0.70 -34.28 -15.68
C LEU A 433 0.00 -35.51 -16.29
N ARG A 434 -0.98 -35.31 -17.17
CA ARG A 434 -1.62 -36.41 -17.91
C ARG A 434 -0.65 -37.12 -18.84
N ARG A 435 0.23 -36.38 -19.51
CA ARG A 435 1.26 -36.93 -20.40
C ARG A 435 2.29 -37.73 -19.60
N GLU A 436 2.80 -37.17 -18.51
CA GLU A 436 3.75 -37.86 -17.61
C GLU A 436 3.15 -39.12 -16.97
N ARG A 437 1.84 -39.13 -16.69
CA ARG A 437 1.14 -40.35 -16.22
C ARG A 437 0.98 -41.41 -17.30
N ARG A 438 0.84 -41.02 -18.57
CA ARG A 438 0.76 -41.95 -19.70
C ARG A 438 2.12 -42.54 -20.03
N GLU A 439 3.19 -41.77 -19.93
CA GLU A 439 4.57 -42.24 -20.19
C GLU A 439 5.11 -43.15 -19.07
N ARG A 440 4.43 -43.24 -17.92
CA ARG A 440 4.77 -44.13 -16.79
C ARG A 440 3.95 -45.43 -16.76
N ARG A 441 2.96 -45.57 -17.64
CA ARG A 441 2.17 -46.79 -17.83
C ARG A 441 2.66 -47.45 -19.11
#